data_AF-A0A8C3T283-F1
#
_entry.id   AF-A0A8C3T283-F1
#
_cell.length_a   1.000
_cell.length_b   1.000
_cell.length_c   1.000
_cell.angle_alpha   90.00
_cell.angle_beta   90.00
_cell.angle_gamma   90.00
#
_symmetry.space_group_name_H-M   'P 1'
#
loop_
_entity.id
_entity.type
_entity.pdbx_description
1 polymer ?
#
loop_
_entity_poly.entity_id
_entity_poly.type
_entity_poly.pdbx_seq_one_letter_code
_entity_poly.pdbx_strand_id
1 'polypeptide(L)' 'MPCPFCTILCCHHKDKRDTSNFDKEFTRQPVELTPTDKLFIMNLDQTEFAGFSYTNPEFVINV' A
#
# COMPACT_ATOMS: atom_id res chain seq x y z
N MET A 1 23.50 -19.73 -16.50
CA MET A 1 24.58 -18.78 -16.21
C MET A 1 23.94 -17.42 -15.98
N PRO A 2 23.96 -16.84 -14.77
CA PRO A 2 23.40 -15.51 -14.58
C PRO A 2 24.31 -14.48 -15.27
N CYS A 3 23.70 -13.56 -16.01
CA CYS A 3 24.38 -12.53 -16.78
C CYS A 3 25.09 -11.55 -15.81
N PRO A 4 26.42 -11.35 -15.92
CA PRO A 4 27.18 -10.54 -14.96
C PRO A 4 26.88 -9.03 -15.03
N PHE A 5 26.06 -8.59 -15.99
CA PHE A 5 25.70 -7.18 -16.20
C PHE A 5 24.28 -6.80 -15.75
N CYS A 6 23.48 -7.73 -15.21
CA CYS A 6 22.05 -7.49 -14.91
C CYS A 6 21.72 -7.33 -13.41
N THR A 7 22.72 -7.11 -12.55
CA THR A 7 22.54 -7.11 -11.10
C THR A 7 21.99 -5.80 -10.51
N ILE A 8 21.95 -4.69 -11.27
CA ILE A 8 21.49 -3.39 -10.74
C ILE A 8 20.02 -3.09 -11.11
N LEU A 9 19.41 -3.78 -12.09
CA LEU A 9 18.07 -3.41 -12.59
C LEU A 9 17.03 -4.54 -12.63
N CYS A 10 17.37 -5.78 -12.28
CA CYS A 10 16.35 -6.82 -12.15
C CYS A 10 15.68 -6.72 -10.78
N CYS A 11 14.41 -6.28 -10.75
CA CYS A 11 13.57 -6.38 -9.55
C CYS A 11 13.42 -7.86 -9.17
N HIS A 12 14.20 -8.29 -8.19
CA HIS A 12 14.12 -9.64 -7.65
C HIS A 12 12.82 -9.74 -6.86
N HIS A 13 11.94 -10.67 -7.24
CA HIS A 13 10.64 -10.91 -6.61
C HIS A 13 10.47 -12.41 -6.38
N LYS A 14 10.50 -12.83 -5.11
CA LYS A 14 10.49 -14.24 -4.70
C LYS A 14 9.08 -14.83 -4.63
N ASP A 15 8.14 -14.08 -4.08
CA ASP A 15 6.75 -14.51 -3.87
C ASP A 15 5.82 -13.30 -3.67
N LYS A 16 4.51 -13.54 -3.67
CA LYS A 16 3.47 -12.47 -3.62
C LYS A 16 3.58 -11.53 -2.41
N ARG A 17 4.27 -11.92 -1.33
CA ARG A 17 4.46 -11.11 -0.11
C ARG A 17 5.89 -10.60 0.04
N ASP A 18 6.75 -10.77 -0.96
CA ASP A 18 8.14 -10.33 -0.90
C ASP A 18 8.23 -8.81 -0.79
N THR A 19 8.77 -8.33 0.32
CA THR A 19 8.97 -6.91 0.61
C THR A 19 10.44 -6.49 0.48
N SER A 20 11.32 -7.30 -0.12
CA SER A 20 12.76 -7.00 -0.15
C SER A 20 13.15 -5.72 -0.89
N ASN A 21 12.25 -5.20 -1.73
CA ASN A 21 12.43 -3.95 -2.48
C ASN A 21 11.94 -2.71 -1.70
N PHE A 22 11.46 -2.88 -0.46
CA PHE A 22 11.00 -1.80 0.42
C PHE A 22 11.97 -1.64 1.61
N ASP A 23 12.01 -0.46 2.21
CA ASP A 23 12.80 -0.24 3.43
C ASP A 23 12.30 -1.13 4.58
N LYS A 24 13.25 -1.73 5.29
CA LYS A 24 12.98 -2.59 6.44
C LYS A 24 12.42 -1.82 7.62
N GLU A 25 12.66 -0.52 7.71
CA GLU A 25 12.07 0.30 8.77
C GLU A 25 10.55 0.30 8.68
N PHE A 26 9.98 0.47 7.48
CA PHE A 26 8.53 0.44 7.27
C PHE A 26 7.94 -0.96 7.37
N THR A 27 8.58 -1.97 6.78
CA THR A 27 8.03 -3.34 6.76
C THR A 27 8.05 -4.04 8.13
N ARG A 28 8.80 -3.50 9.08
CA ARG A 28 8.85 -3.98 10.48
C ARG A 28 7.86 -3.27 11.39
N GLN A 29 7.28 -2.15 10.96
CA GLN A 29 6.25 -1.46 11.74
C GLN A 29 4.98 -2.34 11.83
N PRO A 30 4.24 -2.23 12.95
CA PRO A 30 2.96 -2.92 13.09
C PRO A 30 1.96 -2.42 12.03
N VAL A 31 1.16 -3.35 11.49
CA VAL A 31 0.10 -3.03 10.51
C VAL A 31 -1.15 -2.61 11.27
N GLU A 32 -1.12 -1.39 11.81
CA GLU A 32 -2.21 -0.83 12.61
C GLU A 32 -2.56 0.60 12.18
N LEU A 33 -3.82 0.99 12.40
CA LEU A 33 -4.27 2.36 12.18
C LEU A 33 -4.00 3.15 13.46
N THR A 34 -3.37 4.31 13.31
CA THR A 34 -3.21 5.25 14.42
C THR A 34 -4.59 5.65 14.97
N PRO A 35 -4.82 5.54 16.29
CA PRO A 35 -6.07 5.98 16.89
C PRO A 35 -6.33 7.46 16.60
N THR A 36 -7.58 7.79 16.26
CA THR A 36 -8.00 9.16 15.95
C THR A 36 -8.95 9.70 17.01
N ASP A 37 -8.90 11.01 17.25
CA ASP A 37 -9.82 11.70 18.16
C ASP A 37 -11.18 11.91 17.47
N LYS A 38 -12.23 11.34 18.06
CA LYS A 38 -13.60 11.43 17.53
C LYS A 38 -14.11 12.86 17.49
N LEU A 39 -13.74 13.71 18.45
CA LEU A 39 -14.18 15.11 18.46
C LEU A 39 -13.53 15.88 17.32
N PHE A 40 -12.26 15.59 17.02
CA PHE A 40 -11.57 16.16 15.87
C PHE A 40 -12.26 15.76 14.56
N ILE A 41 -12.58 14.47 14.38
CA ILE A 41 -13.26 13.97 13.19
C ILE A 41 -14.65 14.60 13.02
N MET A 42 -15.42 14.72 14.11
CA MET A 42 -16.77 15.29 14.08
C MET A 42 -16.81 16.77 13.67
N ASN A 43 -15.71 17.49 13.87
CA ASN A 43 -15.60 18.92 13.51
C ASN A 43 -15.15 19.15 12.07
N LEU A 44 -14.88 18.09 11.29
CA LEU A 44 -14.52 18.20 9.87
C LEU A 44 -15.77 18.34 8.99
N ASP A 45 -15.71 19.24 8.01
CA ASP A 45 -16.74 19.32 6.97
C ASP A 45 -16.68 18.09 6.06
N GLN A 46 -17.69 17.23 6.14
CA GLN A 46 -17.75 16.00 5.35
C GLN A 46 -18.06 16.25 3.88
N THR A 47 -18.59 17.42 3.53
CA THR A 47 -18.94 17.74 2.14
C THR A 47 -17.71 17.93 1.25
N GLU A 48 -16.55 18.24 1.83
CA GLU A 48 -15.27 18.32 1.12
C GLU A 48 -14.84 16.98 0.52
N PHE A 49 -15.35 15.87 1.06
CA PHE A 49 -15.04 14.51 0.59
C PHE A 49 -16.14 13.95 -0.34
N ALA A 50 -17.10 14.78 -0.78
CA ALA A 50 -18.11 14.37 -1.74
C ALA A 50 -17.45 13.91 -3.06
N GLY A 51 -17.83 12.72 -3.53
CA GLY A 51 -17.23 12.11 -4.73
C GLY A 51 -15.89 11.40 -4.51
N PHE A 52 -15.42 11.25 -3.27
CA PHE A 52 -14.18 10.52 -2.96
C PHE A 52 -14.27 9.02 -3.30
N SER A 53 -15.44 8.41 -3.14
CA SER A 53 -15.63 6.98 -3.38
C SER A 53 -15.50 6.62 -4.85
N TYR A 54 -14.49 5.80 -5.17
CA TYR A 54 -14.27 5.20 -6.48
C TYR A 54 -14.01 3.71 -6.33
N THR A 55 -14.55 2.90 -7.24
CA THR A 55 -14.21 1.49 -7.39
C THR A 55 -14.00 1.22 -8.86
N ASN A 56 -12.88 0.58 -9.22
CA ASN A 56 -12.61 0.23 -10.61
C ASN A 56 -13.66 -0.78 -11.11
N PRO A 57 -14.46 -0.46 -12.15
CA PRO A 57 -15.50 -1.36 -12.66
C PRO A 57 -14.93 -2.65 -13.26
N GLU A 58 -13.66 -2.65 -13.69
CA GLU A 58 -12.98 -3.82 -14.25
C GLU A 58 -12.37 -4.75 -13.17
N PHE A 59 -12.54 -4.42 -11.89
CA PHE A 59 -12.02 -5.24 -10.81
C PHE A 59 -12.90 -6.47 -10.59
N VAL A 60 -12.58 -7.57 -11.28
CA VAL A 60 -13.24 -8.86 -11.12
C VAL A 60 -12.53 -9.66 -10.01
N ILE A 61 -13.22 -9.91 -8.91
CA ILE A 61 -12.73 -10.80 -7.85
C ILE A 61 -13.00 -12.23 -8.30
N ASN A 62 -11.97 -12.95 -8.70
CA ASN A 62 -12.05 -14.41 -8.82
C ASN A 62 -12.10 -14.99 -7.41
N VAL A 63 -13.29 -15.43 -7.00
CA VAL A 63 -13.54 -16.15 -5.74
C VAL A 63 -13.13 -17.61 -5.87
#